data_AF-A0A7S2EYG0-F1
#
_entry.id   AF-A0A7S2EYG0-F1
#
_cell.length_a   1.000
_cell.length_b   1.000
_cell.length_c   1.000
_cell.angle_alpha   90.00
_cell.angle_beta   90.00
_cell.angle_gamma   90.00
#
_symmetry.space_group_name_H-M   'P 1'
#
loop_
_entity.id
_entity.type
_entity.pdbx_description
1 polymer ?
#
loop_
_entity_poly.entity_id
_entity_poly.type
_entity_poly.pdbx_seq_one_letter_code
_entity_poly.pdbx_strand_id
1 'polypeptide(L)'
;LLRELGEDAALEAAEELGEDVAGMPDGDVASDPAALDRLRITSIHWAVRMAHKLFNGAVRDLLKQHPPDSRDEDGEPFWSGSRRTPKALAYYAAEPDSEGMVPADRLLANEHLISFVRSAARLRIESYLPRGSVVAGSANANSEVTEEDARFALEAFGTDEEEEENGEGEGNDAKRDLLTEVICRLNGAAERTSSSPLTPAEFEKDDPHNGHVDFVTSASNLRALCYSIKPASASETRRVAGRIVPAMITTTGLVSAVSCLELIKAAQGAPLSSRRNAFVNLALPFFAFTVPMPAEVRGGLG
;
A
#
# COMPACT_ATOMS: atom_id res chain seq x y z
N LEU A 1 10.19 -16.14 -18.90
CA LEU A 1 10.32 -14.66 -18.86
C LEU A 1 10.30 -14.06 -20.28
N LEU A 2 11.40 -14.02 -21.04
CA LEU A 2 11.42 -13.39 -22.38
C LEU A 2 10.34 -13.90 -23.36
N ARG A 3 10.14 -15.22 -23.41
CA ARG A 3 9.15 -15.85 -24.32
C ARG A 3 7.69 -15.56 -23.91
N GLU A 4 7.45 -15.16 -22.67
CA GLU A 4 6.10 -15.06 -22.08
C GLU A 4 5.67 -13.61 -21.80
N LEU A 5 6.61 -12.71 -21.51
CA LEU A 5 6.34 -11.32 -21.10
C LEU A 5 6.66 -10.28 -22.19
N GLY A 6 7.47 -10.63 -23.21
CA GLY A 6 8.07 -9.67 -24.13
C GLY A 6 9.41 -9.12 -23.63
N GLU A 7 10.22 -8.51 -24.50
CA GLU A 7 11.58 -8.05 -24.15
C GLU A 7 11.58 -6.98 -23.05
N ASP A 8 10.76 -5.93 -23.19
CA ASP A 8 10.72 -4.81 -22.25
C ASP A 8 10.21 -5.23 -20.86
N ALA A 9 9.12 -5.99 -20.80
CA ALA A 9 8.56 -6.45 -19.52
C ALA A 9 9.45 -7.52 -18.85
N ALA A 10 10.20 -8.30 -19.62
CA ALA A 10 11.21 -9.20 -19.05
C ALA A 10 12.41 -8.45 -18.48
N LEU A 11 12.76 -7.30 -19.08
CA LEU A 11 13.83 -6.42 -18.60
C LEU A 11 13.43 -5.73 -17.28
N GLU A 12 12.22 -5.17 -17.21
CA GLU A 12 11.70 -4.58 -15.97
C GLU A 12 11.60 -5.62 -14.84
N ALA A 13 11.05 -6.81 -15.14
CA ALA A 13 10.98 -7.89 -14.17
C ALA A 13 12.38 -8.36 -13.71
N ALA A 14 13.36 -8.37 -14.62
CA ALA A 14 14.74 -8.72 -14.29
C ALA A 14 15.42 -7.68 -13.41
N GLU A 15 15.20 -6.39 -13.68
CA GLU A 15 15.70 -5.31 -12.83
C GLU A 15 15.14 -5.42 -11.40
N GLU A 16 13.82 -5.57 -11.26
CA GLU A 16 13.16 -5.73 -9.95
C GLU A 16 13.65 -6.98 -9.21
N LEU A 17 13.76 -8.12 -9.91
CA LEU A 17 14.29 -9.36 -9.35
C LEU A 17 15.78 -9.24 -9.00
N GLY A 18 16.56 -8.47 -9.77
CA GLY A 18 17.97 -8.23 -9.53
C GLY A 18 18.20 -7.48 -8.22
N GLU A 19 17.38 -6.46 -7.92
CA GLU A 19 17.40 -5.74 -6.64
C GLU A 19 17.05 -6.64 -5.46
N ASP A 20 16.06 -7.53 -5.64
CA ASP A 20 15.66 -8.48 -4.62
C ASP A 20 16.75 -9.53 -4.35
N VAL A 21 17.39 -10.06 -5.39
CA VAL A 21 18.37 -11.15 -5.28
C VAL A 21 19.75 -10.67 -4.84
N ALA A 22 20.19 -9.48 -5.27
CA ALA A 22 21.53 -8.98 -4.96
C ALA A 22 21.74 -8.66 -3.47
N GLY A 23 20.66 -8.36 -2.75
CA GLY A 23 20.68 -8.03 -1.32
C GLY A 23 20.25 -9.17 -0.38
N MET A 24 20.00 -10.38 -0.90
CA MET A 24 19.60 -11.53 -0.09
C MET A 24 20.76 -12.00 0.80
N PRO A 25 20.57 -12.14 2.13
CA PRO A 25 21.56 -12.82 2.97
C PRO A 25 21.57 -14.32 2.65
N ASP A 26 22.76 -14.90 2.50
CA ASP A 26 22.90 -16.36 2.41
C ASP A 26 22.60 -17.00 3.79
N GLY A 27 21.71 -18.01 3.82
CA GLY A 27 21.46 -18.84 5.01
C GLY A 27 20.22 -18.47 5.84
N ASP A 28 20.12 -19.00 7.06
CA ASP A 28 19.00 -18.76 7.98
C ASP A 28 19.12 -17.38 8.64
N VAL A 29 18.46 -16.40 8.03
CA VAL A 29 18.43 -14.98 8.46
C VAL A 29 17.92 -14.81 9.90
N ALA A 30 17.08 -15.72 10.39
CA ALA A 30 16.56 -15.63 11.75
C ALA A 30 17.63 -15.95 12.81
N SER A 31 18.70 -16.64 12.43
CA SER A 31 19.74 -17.12 13.34
C SER A 31 21.06 -16.33 13.27
N ASP A 32 21.32 -15.58 12.19
CA ASP A 32 22.52 -14.75 12.00
C ASP A 32 22.21 -13.24 12.17
N PRO A 33 22.67 -12.59 13.27
CA PRO A 33 22.48 -11.16 13.47
C PRO A 33 23.06 -10.28 12.35
N ALA A 34 24.15 -10.70 11.71
CA ALA A 34 24.75 -9.94 10.61
C ALA A 34 23.91 -10.05 9.33
N ALA A 35 23.27 -11.21 9.09
CA ALA A 35 22.31 -11.39 8.00
C ALA A 35 21.06 -10.53 8.20
N LEU A 36 20.55 -10.45 9.44
CA LEU A 36 19.40 -9.63 9.78
C LEU A 36 19.69 -8.13 9.59
N ASP A 37 20.87 -7.65 9.98
CA ASP A 37 21.27 -6.25 9.80
C ASP A 37 21.44 -5.90 8.31
N ARG A 38 22.05 -6.79 7.51
CA ARG A 38 22.10 -6.65 6.04
C ARG A 38 20.71 -6.59 5.43
N LEU A 39 19.80 -7.48 5.85
CA LEU A 39 18.42 -7.50 5.37
C LEU A 39 17.71 -6.19 5.71
N ARG A 40 17.92 -5.65 6.91
CA ARG A 40 17.34 -4.37 7.35
C ARG A 40 17.82 -3.22 6.46
N ILE A 41 19.13 -3.08 6.27
CA ILE A 41 19.72 -2.03 5.43
C ILE A 41 19.20 -2.13 3.99
N THR A 42 19.27 -3.32 3.38
CA THR A 42 18.76 -3.56 2.02
C THR A 42 17.26 -3.26 1.91
N SER A 43 16.47 -3.59 2.92
CA SER A 43 15.03 -3.33 2.93
C SER A 43 14.71 -1.84 3.00
N ILE A 44 15.49 -1.07 3.75
CA ILE A 44 15.36 0.39 3.83
C ILE A 44 15.71 1.02 2.48
N HIS A 45 16.85 0.67 1.89
CA HIS A 45 17.24 1.22 0.57
C HIS A 45 16.23 0.90 -0.53
N TRP A 46 15.71 -0.33 -0.54
CA TRP A 46 14.63 -0.70 -1.47
C TRP A 46 13.38 0.13 -1.24
N ALA A 47 12.98 0.36 0.01
CA ALA A 47 11.79 1.15 0.30
C ALA A 47 11.96 2.62 -0.13
N VAL A 48 13.17 3.18 -0.01
CA VAL A 48 13.51 4.51 -0.53
C VAL A 48 13.40 4.56 -2.06
N ARG A 49 14.03 3.60 -2.77
CA ARG A 49 13.94 3.52 -4.24
C ARG A 49 12.51 3.32 -4.72
N MET A 50 11.74 2.49 -4.04
CA MET A 50 10.32 2.28 -4.32
C MET A 50 9.52 3.58 -4.16
N ALA A 51 9.78 4.34 -3.09
CA ALA A 51 9.15 5.65 -2.90
C ALA A 51 9.50 6.61 -4.05
N HIS A 52 10.77 6.68 -4.44
CA HIS A 52 11.21 7.49 -5.57
C HIS A 52 10.55 7.06 -6.89
N LYS A 53 10.60 5.76 -7.24
CA LYS A 53 9.96 5.20 -8.44
C LYS A 53 8.48 5.58 -8.53
N LEU A 54 7.73 5.45 -7.43
CA LEU A 54 6.27 5.64 -7.42
C LEU A 54 5.81 7.11 -7.35
N PHE A 55 6.47 7.92 -6.52
CA PHE A 55 6.00 9.28 -6.20
C PHE A 55 6.79 10.38 -6.91
N ASN A 56 7.94 10.03 -7.49
CA ASN A 56 8.77 10.93 -8.26
C ASN A 56 8.91 10.48 -9.72
N GLY A 57 9.63 9.38 -9.98
CA GLY A 57 9.97 8.91 -11.33
C GLY A 57 8.73 8.73 -12.21
N ALA A 58 7.75 7.94 -11.76
CA ALA A 58 6.50 7.73 -12.49
C ALA A 58 5.70 9.03 -12.71
N VAL A 59 5.79 9.99 -11.81
CA VAL A 59 5.13 11.30 -11.97
C VAL A 59 5.87 12.16 -12.99
N ARG A 60 7.20 12.20 -12.95
CA ARG A 60 8.02 12.90 -13.94
C ARG A 60 7.81 12.32 -15.34
N ASP A 61 7.75 11.01 -15.48
CA ASP A 61 7.50 10.35 -16.77
C ASP A 61 6.11 10.64 -17.31
N LEU A 62 5.09 10.68 -16.45
CA LEU A 62 3.76 11.12 -16.82
C LEU A 62 3.75 12.58 -17.30
N LEU A 63 4.51 13.47 -16.66
CA LEU A 63 4.64 14.88 -17.05
C LEU A 63 5.45 15.06 -18.35
N LYS A 64 6.39 14.17 -18.66
CA LYS A 64 7.09 14.15 -19.97
C LYS A 64 6.12 13.81 -21.10
N GLN A 65 5.22 12.86 -20.88
CA GLN A 65 4.20 12.46 -21.86
C GLN A 65 3.10 13.54 -22.01
N HIS A 66 2.68 14.13 -20.88
CA HIS A 66 1.64 15.14 -20.83
C HIS A 66 2.10 16.36 -20.01
N PRO A 67 2.82 17.30 -20.64
CA PRO A 67 3.22 18.54 -20.00
C PRO A 67 2.04 19.31 -19.38
N PRO A 68 2.26 20.18 -18.39
CA PRO A 68 1.18 20.93 -17.72
C PRO A 68 0.29 21.74 -18.66
N ASP A 69 0.83 22.19 -19.78
CA ASP A 69 0.18 22.96 -20.84
C ASP A 69 -0.32 22.10 -22.01
N SER A 70 -0.20 20.78 -21.91
CA SER A 70 -0.68 19.86 -22.94
C SER A 70 -2.19 19.96 -23.16
N ARG A 71 -2.59 19.75 -24.42
CA ARG A 71 -3.98 19.75 -24.87
C ARG A 71 -4.38 18.38 -25.36
N ASP A 72 -5.65 18.04 -25.22
CA ASP A 72 -6.21 16.80 -25.78
C ASP A 72 -6.58 16.95 -27.27
N GLU A 73 -7.14 15.89 -27.86
CA GLU A 73 -7.51 15.83 -29.28
C GLU A 73 -8.54 16.88 -29.68
N ASP A 74 -9.38 17.32 -28.73
CA ASP A 74 -10.38 18.36 -28.91
C ASP A 74 -9.80 19.79 -28.75
N GLY A 75 -8.52 19.90 -28.38
CA GLY A 75 -7.82 21.17 -28.17
C GLY A 75 -8.05 21.80 -26.79
N GLU A 76 -8.72 21.10 -25.88
CA GLU A 76 -8.95 21.53 -24.50
C GLU A 76 -7.73 21.19 -23.61
N PRO A 77 -7.53 21.89 -22.47
CA PRO A 77 -6.44 21.55 -21.55
C PRO A 77 -6.56 20.10 -21.06
N PHE A 78 -5.51 19.32 -21.26
CA PHE A 78 -5.45 17.92 -20.86
C PHE A 78 -5.66 17.78 -19.34
N TRP A 79 -5.07 18.68 -18.56
CA TRP A 79 -5.23 18.72 -17.11
C TRP A 79 -6.45 19.56 -16.69
N SER A 80 -7.64 19.04 -16.92
CA SER A 80 -8.91 19.69 -16.58
C SER A 80 -9.93 18.72 -15.97
N GLY A 81 -10.90 19.26 -15.24
CA GLY A 81 -12.00 18.49 -14.63
C GLY A 81 -11.51 17.46 -13.61
N SER A 82 -11.63 16.17 -13.94
CA SER A 82 -11.15 15.05 -13.11
C SER A 82 -9.65 14.81 -13.22
N ARG A 83 -8.97 15.36 -14.23
CA ARG A 83 -7.53 15.22 -14.46
C ARG A 83 -6.79 16.36 -13.77
N ARG A 84 -6.09 16.05 -12.68
CA ARG A 84 -5.27 17.01 -11.92
C ARG A 84 -3.81 16.89 -12.32
N THR A 85 -3.15 18.01 -12.59
CA THR A 85 -1.70 18.01 -12.87
C THR A 85 -0.95 17.51 -11.64
N PRO A 86 -0.18 16.42 -11.75
CA PRO A 86 0.57 15.89 -10.63
C PRO A 86 1.83 16.71 -10.35
N LYS A 87 2.39 16.52 -9.16
CA LYS A 87 3.67 17.06 -8.70
C LYS A 87 4.54 15.91 -8.22
N ALA A 88 5.76 15.83 -8.74
CA ALA A 88 6.74 14.87 -8.27
C ALA A 88 7.14 15.22 -6.83
N LEU A 89 7.23 14.21 -5.98
CA LEU A 89 7.63 14.35 -4.58
C LEU A 89 9.05 13.81 -4.41
N ALA A 90 9.92 14.60 -3.79
CA ALA A 90 11.25 14.18 -3.38
C ALA A 90 11.43 14.47 -1.90
N TYR A 91 12.26 13.69 -1.22
CA TYR A 91 12.65 14.03 0.14
C TYR A 91 13.51 15.30 0.11
N TYR A 92 13.15 16.28 0.93
CA TYR A 92 13.90 17.53 1.02
C TYR A 92 14.68 17.56 2.32
N ALA A 93 15.99 17.32 2.25
CA ALA A 93 16.92 17.58 3.35
C ALA A 93 16.97 19.10 3.54
N ALA A 94 16.53 19.59 4.69
CA ALA A 94 16.23 20.99 4.88
C ALA A 94 17.43 21.92 4.58
N GLU A 95 17.37 22.67 3.48
CA GLU A 95 17.90 24.03 3.49
C GLU A 95 16.74 25.00 3.80
N PRO A 96 16.82 25.78 4.89
CA PRO A 96 15.88 26.86 5.12
C PRO A 96 15.89 27.80 3.90
N ASP A 97 14.73 28.30 3.51
CA ASP A 97 14.69 29.41 2.57
C ASP A 97 15.40 30.64 3.17
N SER A 98 15.53 31.72 2.40
CA SER A 98 16.16 32.96 2.88
C SER A 98 15.53 33.55 4.16
N GLU A 99 14.35 33.07 4.58
CA GLU A 99 13.63 33.50 5.78
C GLU A 99 13.56 32.42 6.88
N GLY A 100 14.14 31.24 6.68
CA GLY A 100 14.16 30.17 7.68
C GLY A 100 12.95 29.22 7.66
N MET A 101 12.05 29.30 6.68
CA MET A 101 10.77 28.59 6.69
C MET A 101 10.70 27.49 5.63
N VAL A 102 10.32 26.27 6.04
CA VAL A 102 10.06 25.16 5.12
C VAL A 102 8.58 25.14 4.76
N PRO A 103 8.20 25.07 3.48
CA PRO A 103 6.79 24.94 3.07
C PRO A 103 6.09 23.76 3.76
N ALA A 104 4.89 24.00 4.29
CA ALA A 104 4.16 23.00 5.10
C ALA A 104 3.80 21.73 4.31
N ASP A 105 3.60 21.86 3.00
CA ASP A 105 3.36 20.74 2.08
C ASP A 105 4.60 19.84 1.92
N ARG A 106 5.80 20.43 1.89
CA ARG A 106 7.07 19.68 1.88
C ARG A 106 7.32 18.96 3.19
N LEU A 107 7.05 19.60 4.32
CA LEU A 107 7.20 18.95 5.63
C LEU A 107 6.26 17.73 5.75
N LEU A 108 5.01 17.88 5.30
CA LEU A 108 4.04 16.80 5.27
C LEU A 108 4.43 15.68 4.29
N ALA A 109 5.01 16.01 3.14
CA ALA A 109 5.55 15.03 2.21
C ALA A 109 6.71 14.24 2.83
N ASN A 110 7.66 14.90 3.49
CA ASN A 110 8.77 14.25 4.20
C ASN A 110 8.25 13.31 5.30
N GLU A 111 7.28 13.73 6.10
CA GLU A 111 6.66 12.89 7.15
C GLU A 111 6.07 11.60 6.55
N HIS A 112 5.32 11.72 5.45
CA HIS A 112 4.74 10.55 4.79
C HIS A 112 5.79 9.69 4.06
N LEU A 113 6.86 10.27 3.52
CA LEU A 113 7.99 9.53 2.94
C LEU A 113 8.69 8.69 3.99
N ILE A 114 9.00 9.28 5.16
CA ILE A 114 9.60 8.57 6.29
C ILE A 114 8.69 7.42 6.75
N SER A 115 7.39 7.69 6.91
CA SER A 115 6.40 6.68 7.30
C SER A 115 6.29 5.54 6.28
N PHE A 116 6.31 5.87 4.99
CA PHE A 116 6.30 4.88 3.89
C PHE A 116 7.54 4.01 3.94
N VAL A 117 8.73 4.61 3.99
CA VAL A 117 10.00 3.87 4.02
C VAL A 117 10.06 2.93 5.22
N ARG A 118 9.69 3.43 6.41
CA ARG A 118 9.64 2.65 7.65
C ARG A 118 8.74 1.42 7.51
N SER A 119 7.50 1.63 7.09
CA SER A 119 6.49 0.58 7.03
C SER A 119 6.73 -0.41 5.88
N ALA A 120 7.18 0.06 4.71
CA ALA A 120 7.52 -0.79 3.57
C ALA A 120 8.75 -1.66 3.86
N ALA A 121 9.83 -1.08 4.41
CA ALA A 121 11.03 -1.82 4.76
C ALA A 121 10.72 -2.91 5.81
N ARG A 122 9.92 -2.57 6.82
CA ARG A 122 9.46 -3.51 7.83
C ARG A 122 8.67 -4.69 7.22
N LEU A 123 7.67 -4.41 6.37
CA LEU A 123 6.88 -5.44 5.71
C LEU A 123 7.76 -6.37 4.86
N ARG A 124 8.76 -5.80 4.18
CA ARG A 124 9.74 -6.58 3.41
C ARG A 124 10.55 -7.48 4.34
N ILE A 125 11.11 -6.97 5.44
CA ILE A 125 11.85 -7.78 6.43
C ILE A 125 10.99 -8.95 6.94
N GLU A 126 9.75 -8.66 7.35
CA GLU A 126 8.81 -9.68 7.86
C GLU A 126 8.53 -10.80 6.84
N SER A 127 8.58 -10.49 5.54
CA SER A 127 8.40 -11.50 4.49
C SER A 127 9.55 -12.52 4.39
N TYR A 128 10.75 -12.16 4.85
CA TYR A 128 11.90 -13.07 4.90
C TYR A 128 12.00 -13.85 6.21
N LEU A 129 11.20 -13.47 7.22
CA LEU A 129 11.21 -14.14 8.52
C LEU A 129 10.13 -15.24 8.61
N PRO A 130 10.42 -16.36 9.31
CA PRO A 130 9.40 -17.38 9.56
C PRO A 130 8.22 -16.83 10.38
N ARG A 131 6.99 -17.27 10.05
CA ARG A 131 5.79 -16.94 10.81
C ARG A 131 5.97 -17.28 12.30
N GLY A 132 5.78 -16.30 13.18
CA GLY A 132 5.90 -16.50 14.62
C GLY A 132 7.33 -16.55 15.14
N SER A 133 8.34 -16.25 14.30
CA SER A 133 9.67 -15.85 14.76
C SER A 133 9.59 -14.48 15.44
N VAL A 134 8.93 -14.43 16.59
CA VAL A 134 9.28 -13.45 17.61
C VAL A 134 10.68 -13.86 18.00
N VAL A 135 11.70 -13.08 17.62
CA VAL A 135 13.08 -13.31 18.06
C VAL A 135 13.03 -13.51 19.57
N ALA A 136 13.17 -14.76 19.99
CA ALA A 136 12.92 -15.19 21.35
C ALA A 136 13.98 -14.56 22.24
N GLY A 137 13.67 -13.41 22.84
CA GLY A 137 14.55 -12.67 23.74
C GLY A 137 14.69 -11.18 23.48
N SER A 138 14.19 -10.63 22.37
CA SER A 138 14.17 -9.19 22.14
C SER A 138 12.86 -8.78 21.50
N ALA A 139 11.94 -8.29 22.32
CA ALA A 139 10.65 -7.82 21.85
C ALA A 139 10.76 -6.58 20.92
N ASN A 140 11.93 -5.93 20.76
CA ASN A 140 12.03 -4.64 20.05
C ASN A 140 13.40 -4.23 19.44
N ALA A 141 14.51 -5.00 19.50
CA ALA A 141 15.82 -4.37 19.22
C ALA A 141 16.42 -4.51 17.80
N ASN A 142 16.10 -5.55 17.01
CA ASN A 142 16.87 -5.85 15.78
C ASN A 142 16.03 -5.94 14.48
N SER A 143 14.71 -5.76 14.54
CA SER A 143 13.81 -5.75 13.36
C SER A 143 13.05 -4.42 13.19
N GLU A 144 13.17 -3.52 14.17
CA GLU A 144 12.44 -2.26 14.15
C GLU A 144 13.22 -1.26 13.29
N VAL A 145 12.74 -1.05 12.05
CA VAL A 145 13.15 0.09 11.24
C VAL A 145 12.64 1.34 11.96
N THR A 146 13.54 2.21 12.38
CA THR A 146 13.17 3.45 13.08
C THR A 146 12.88 4.57 12.08
N GLU A 147 12.21 5.62 12.54
CA GLU A 147 12.03 6.84 11.74
C GLU A 147 13.36 7.51 11.40
N GLU A 148 14.36 7.40 12.29
CA GLU A 148 15.69 7.96 12.06
C GLU A 148 16.44 7.22 10.94
N ASP A 149 16.36 5.88 10.90
CA ASP A 149 16.98 5.10 9.82
C ASP A 149 16.36 5.45 8.46
N ALA A 150 15.03 5.54 8.41
CA ALA A 150 14.30 5.91 7.21
C ALA A 150 14.66 7.33 6.75
N ARG A 151 14.74 8.28 7.69
CA ARG A 151 15.16 9.66 7.41
C ARG A 151 16.58 9.73 6.86
N PHE A 152 17.53 9.07 7.52
CA PHE A 152 18.93 9.07 7.10
C PHE A 152 19.10 8.45 5.69
N ALA A 153 18.40 7.37 5.41
CA ALA A 153 18.43 6.74 4.09
C ALA A 153 17.82 7.63 2.99
N LEU A 154 16.76 8.39 3.29
CA LEU A 154 16.17 9.35 2.37
C LEU A 154 17.10 10.55 2.11
N GLU A 155 17.81 11.03 3.15
CA GLU A 155 18.82 12.10 3.02
C GLU A 155 19.99 11.66 2.14
N ALA A 156 20.53 10.48 2.38
CA ALA A 156 21.63 9.92 1.60
C ALA A 156 21.23 9.66 0.14
N PHE A 157 20.00 9.19 -0.10
CA PHE A 157 19.53 8.95 -1.46
C PHE A 157 19.34 10.25 -2.26
N GLY A 158 18.87 11.32 -1.61
CA GLY A 158 18.73 12.63 -2.26
C GLY A 158 20.07 13.21 -2.74
N THR A 159 21.16 12.97 -2.00
CA THR A 159 22.51 13.41 -2.43
C THR A 159 23.04 12.59 -3.61
N ASP A 160 22.78 11.28 -3.64
CA ASP A 160 23.26 10.41 -4.70
C ASP A 160 22.55 10.69 -6.04
N GLU A 161 21.26 11.01 -6.02
CA GLU A 161 20.50 11.34 -7.24
C GLU A 161 20.97 12.63 -7.94
N GLU A 162 21.36 13.65 -7.18
CA GLU A 162 21.91 14.89 -7.76
C GLU A 162 23.22 14.65 -8.52
N GLU A 163 23.98 13.61 -8.15
CA GLU A 163 25.19 13.19 -8.85
C GLU A 163 24.88 12.35 -10.11
N GLU A 164 23.90 11.44 -10.03
CA GLU A 164 23.50 10.56 -11.15
C GLU A 164 22.72 11.27 -12.27
N GLU A 165 21.90 12.29 -12.00
CA GLU A 165 21.19 13.06 -13.06
C GLU A 165 22.16 13.79 -14.03
N ASN A 166 23.46 13.89 -13.69
CA ASN A 166 24.50 14.43 -14.56
C ASN A 166 25.16 13.38 -15.49
N GLY A 167 24.76 12.11 -15.42
CA GLY A 167 25.25 11.02 -16.27
C GLY A 167 24.36 10.76 -17.49
N GLU A 168 24.93 10.80 -18.69
CA GLU A 168 24.23 10.49 -19.95
C GLU A 168 23.83 9.00 -20.04
N GLY A 169 22.59 8.74 -20.48
CA GLY A 169 21.96 7.42 -20.44
C GLY A 169 22.61 6.32 -21.29
N GLU A 170 22.61 5.10 -20.74
CA GLU A 170 23.23 3.91 -21.34
C GLU A 170 22.45 3.34 -22.54
N GLY A 171 23.22 2.85 -23.52
CA GLY A 171 22.72 2.32 -24.79
C GLY A 171 22.03 0.94 -24.69
N ASN A 172 21.29 0.60 -25.74
CA ASN A 172 20.41 -0.57 -25.79
C ASN A 172 21.14 -1.94 -25.72
N ASP A 173 22.43 -1.99 -26.01
CA ASP A 173 23.25 -3.22 -25.93
C ASP A 173 23.57 -3.60 -24.47
N ALA A 174 23.75 -2.62 -23.58
CA ALA A 174 23.98 -2.86 -22.15
C ALA A 174 22.78 -3.53 -21.46
N LYS A 175 21.56 -3.24 -21.91
CA LYS A 175 20.32 -3.80 -21.35
C LYS A 175 20.17 -5.31 -21.61
N ARG A 176 20.66 -5.79 -22.76
CA ARG A 176 20.64 -7.24 -23.08
C ARG A 176 21.66 -8.02 -22.24
N ASP A 177 22.81 -7.41 -21.98
CA ASP A 177 23.83 -7.99 -21.11
C ASP A 177 23.36 -8.04 -19.65
N LEU A 178 22.70 -6.98 -19.16
CA LEU A 178 22.06 -6.92 -17.85
C LEU A 178 21.03 -8.03 -17.65
N LEU A 179 20.15 -8.24 -18.64
CA LEU A 179 19.14 -9.30 -18.59
C LEU A 179 19.76 -10.69 -18.48
N THR A 180 20.83 -10.93 -19.23
CA THR A 180 21.56 -12.21 -19.20
C THR A 180 22.22 -12.42 -17.83
N GLU A 181 22.80 -11.36 -17.28
CA GLU A 181 23.39 -11.37 -15.94
C GLU A 181 22.35 -11.68 -14.86
N VAL A 182 21.18 -11.03 -14.89
CA VAL A 182 20.10 -11.28 -13.92
C VAL A 182 19.63 -12.73 -14.00
N ILE A 183 19.44 -13.29 -15.19
CA ILE A 183 19.02 -14.69 -15.34
C ILE A 183 20.04 -15.63 -14.71
N CYS A 184 21.34 -15.38 -14.89
CA CYS A 184 22.41 -16.14 -14.24
C CYS A 184 22.34 -16.03 -12.70
N ARG A 185 22.13 -14.81 -12.17
CA ARG A 185 21.98 -14.58 -10.72
C ARG A 185 20.74 -15.29 -10.15
N LEU A 186 19.62 -15.27 -10.86
CA LEU A 186 18.37 -15.93 -10.48
C LEU A 186 18.50 -17.44 -10.44
N ASN A 187 19.13 -18.04 -11.45
CA ASN A 187 19.38 -19.49 -11.45
C ASN A 187 20.24 -19.90 -10.24
N GLY A 188 21.27 -19.12 -9.94
CA GLY A 188 22.07 -19.34 -8.73
C GLY A 188 21.26 -19.13 -7.43
N ALA A 189 20.35 -18.15 -7.42
CA ALA A 189 19.51 -17.88 -6.24
C ALA A 189 18.51 -19.00 -5.98
N ALA A 190 17.90 -19.58 -7.01
CA ALA A 190 16.97 -20.71 -6.87
C ALA A 190 17.61 -21.92 -6.17
N GLU A 191 18.91 -22.16 -6.39
CA GLU A 191 19.67 -23.19 -5.69
C GLU A 191 19.98 -22.83 -4.22
N ARG A 192 20.06 -21.52 -3.90
CA ARG A 192 20.35 -21.00 -2.55
C ARG A 192 19.12 -20.78 -1.68
N THR A 193 17.96 -20.48 -2.26
CA THR A 193 16.72 -20.11 -1.55
C THR A 193 15.83 -21.30 -1.21
N SER A 194 16.20 -22.53 -1.57
CA SER A 194 15.39 -23.73 -1.29
C SER A 194 15.21 -24.04 0.20
N SER A 195 15.99 -23.41 1.09
CA SER A 195 15.97 -23.66 2.54
C SER A 195 15.05 -22.72 3.36
N SER A 196 14.60 -21.58 2.81
CA SER A 196 13.78 -20.60 3.54
C SER A 196 12.72 -19.98 2.62
N PRO A 197 11.46 -20.47 2.64
CA PRO A 197 10.40 -19.89 1.82
C PRO A 197 10.01 -18.50 2.34
N LEU A 198 9.70 -17.57 1.43
CA LEU A 198 9.12 -16.28 1.77
C LEU A 198 7.75 -16.45 2.42
N THR A 199 7.49 -15.65 3.44
CA THR A 199 6.20 -15.54 4.12
C THR A 199 5.39 -14.41 3.47
N PRO A 200 4.28 -14.71 2.78
CA PRO A 200 3.40 -13.66 2.27
C PRO A 200 2.77 -12.89 3.43
N ALA A 201 2.80 -11.55 3.35
CA ALA A 201 2.10 -10.69 4.29
C ALA A 201 0.57 -10.82 4.09
N GLU A 202 -0.15 -11.11 5.17
CA GLU A 202 -1.62 -11.19 5.18
C GLU A 202 -2.18 -9.92 5.80
N PHE A 203 -2.92 -9.12 5.03
CA PHE A 203 -3.42 -7.83 5.49
C PHE A 203 -4.37 -7.95 6.69
N GLU A 204 -3.86 -7.66 7.89
CA GLU A 204 -4.62 -7.42 9.11
C GLU A 204 -4.75 -5.91 9.39
N LYS A 205 -5.98 -5.43 9.60
CA LYS A 205 -6.35 -4.00 9.81
C LYS A 205 -6.57 -3.65 11.27
N ASP A 206 -6.81 -4.66 12.12
CA ASP A 206 -7.21 -4.49 13.52
C ASP A 206 -6.01 -4.52 14.48
N ASP A 207 -4.83 -4.96 14.02
CA ASP A 207 -3.57 -4.89 14.77
C ASP A 207 -2.82 -3.58 14.45
N PRO A 208 -2.69 -2.64 15.42
CA PRO A 208 -1.96 -1.40 15.21
C PRO A 208 -0.44 -1.59 15.18
N HIS A 209 0.08 -2.75 15.58
CA HIS A 209 1.51 -2.99 15.69
C HIS A 209 2.11 -3.66 14.46
N ASN A 210 1.33 -4.06 13.45
CA ASN A 210 1.84 -4.74 12.25
C ASN A 210 2.32 -3.78 11.15
N GLY A 211 2.04 -2.48 11.25
CA GLY A 211 2.42 -1.48 10.24
C GLY A 211 1.67 -1.56 8.90
N HIS A 212 0.67 -2.44 8.75
CA HIS A 212 -0.08 -2.60 7.50
C HIS A 212 -0.90 -1.35 7.17
N VAL A 213 -1.65 -0.84 8.15
CA VAL A 213 -2.46 0.37 7.98
C VAL A 213 -1.55 1.58 7.77
N ASP A 214 -0.40 1.63 8.42
CA ASP A 214 0.57 2.72 8.28
C ASP A 214 1.16 2.75 6.86
N PHE A 215 1.50 1.60 6.30
CA PHE A 215 1.94 1.48 4.91
C PHE A 215 0.87 1.97 3.93
N VAL A 216 -0.36 1.48 4.06
CA VAL A 216 -1.46 1.90 3.17
C VAL A 216 -1.76 3.40 3.32
N THR A 217 -1.69 3.92 4.54
CA THR A 217 -1.94 5.35 4.83
C THR A 217 -0.86 6.23 4.23
N SER A 218 0.41 5.92 4.46
CA SER A 218 1.54 6.68 3.90
C SER A 218 1.57 6.61 2.38
N ALA A 219 1.42 5.42 1.78
CA ALA A 219 1.38 5.24 0.33
C ALA A 219 0.22 6.02 -0.33
N SER A 220 -0.98 5.93 0.23
CA SER A 220 -2.15 6.65 -0.29
C SER A 220 -2.02 8.17 -0.11
N ASN A 221 -1.49 8.64 1.02
CA ASN A 221 -1.29 10.06 1.28
C ASN A 221 -0.19 10.67 0.41
N LEU A 222 0.91 9.95 0.15
CA LEU A 222 1.94 10.39 -0.81
C LEU A 222 1.34 10.54 -2.20
N ARG A 223 0.57 9.55 -2.66
CA ARG A 223 -0.13 9.66 -3.95
C ARG A 223 -1.15 10.81 -3.95
N ALA A 224 -1.86 11.03 -2.84
CA ALA A 224 -2.78 12.16 -2.71
C ALA A 224 -2.04 13.51 -2.84
N LEU A 225 -0.89 13.66 -2.19
CA LEU A 225 -0.06 14.85 -2.27
C LEU A 225 0.44 15.11 -3.70
N CYS A 226 0.83 14.06 -4.45
CA CYS A 226 1.18 14.22 -5.87
C CYS A 226 0.07 14.94 -6.65
N TYR A 227 -1.20 14.65 -6.39
CA TYR A 227 -2.34 15.27 -7.08
C TYR A 227 -3.01 16.41 -6.30
N SER A 228 -2.34 16.95 -5.28
CA SER A 228 -2.89 18.00 -4.39
C SER A 228 -4.27 17.63 -3.81
N ILE A 229 -4.46 16.35 -3.51
CA ILE A 229 -5.63 15.80 -2.81
C ILE A 229 -5.33 15.83 -1.32
N LYS A 230 -6.35 16.15 -0.51
CA LYS A 230 -6.21 16.20 0.95
C LYS A 230 -5.88 14.80 1.49
N PRO A 231 -4.80 14.64 2.27
CA PRO A 231 -4.49 13.38 2.95
C PRO A 231 -5.60 12.92 3.90
N ALA A 232 -5.72 11.61 4.08
CA ALA A 232 -6.64 10.97 5.01
C ALA A 232 -5.91 10.54 6.29
N SER A 233 -6.65 10.48 7.41
CA SER A 233 -6.13 9.92 8.65
C SER A 233 -6.00 8.40 8.58
N ALA A 234 -5.13 7.81 9.39
CA ALA A 234 -5.01 6.35 9.48
C ALA A 234 -6.34 5.66 9.82
N SER A 235 -7.22 6.30 10.59
CA SER A 235 -8.56 5.79 10.90
C SER A 235 -9.49 5.79 9.69
N GLU A 236 -9.43 6.82 8.85
CA GLU A 236 -10.20 6.88 7.60
C GLU A 236 -9.67 5.87 6.59
N THR A 237 -8.35 5.77 6.44
CA THR A 237 -7.71 4.77 5.59
C THR A 237 -8.08 3.35 6.04
N ARG A 238 -8.00 3.05 7.35
CA ARG A 238 -8.40 1.76 7.91
C ARG A 238 -9.87 1.43 7.60
N ARG A 239 -10.76 2.42 7.73
CA ARG A 239 -12.18 2.26 7.42
C ARG A 239 -12.39 1.88 5.95
N VAL A 240 -11.72 2.58 5.03
CA VAL A 240 -11.89 2.40 3.58
C VAL A 240 -11.17 1.13 3.08
N ALA A 241 -9.88 0.99 3.35
CA ALA A 241 -9.06 -0.14 2.93
C ALA A 241 -9.53 -1.46 3.57
N GLY A 242 -9.91 -1.41 4.85
CA GLY A 242 -10.43 -2.54 5.60
C GLY A 242 -11.90 -2.87 5.34
N ARG A 243 -12.58 -2.10 4.47
CA ARG A 243 -14.02 -2.23 4.17
C ARG A 243 -14.88 -2.35 5.43
N ILE A 244 -14.58 -1.54 6.44
CA ILE A 244 -15.24 -1.59 7.73
C ILE A 244 -16.70 -1.15 7.56
N VAL A 245 -17.63 -2.05 7.89
CA VAL A 245 -19.05 -1.74 7.98
C VAL A 245 -19.32 -1.05 9.32
N PRO A 246 -19.75 0.22 9.35
CA PRO A 246 -20.09 0.89 10.60
C PRO A 246 -21.21 0.15 11.32
N ALA A 247 -21.01 -0.14 12.61
CA ALA A 247 -22.00 -0.81 13.44
C ALA A 247 -22.07 -0.17 14.83
N MET A 248 -23.26 -0.10 15.41
CA MET A 248 -23.49 0.34 16.78
C MET A 248 -24.46 -0.62 17.48
N ILE A 249 -24.23 -0.84 18.78
CA ILE A 249 -25.06 -1.73 19.60
C ILE A 249 -26.53 -1.32 19.67
N THR A 250 -26.83 -0.02 19.52
CA THR A 250 -28.19 0.54 19.50
C THR A 250 -29.03 -0.01 18.35
N THR A 251 -28.49 0.04 17.11
CA THR A 251 -29.16 -0.53 15.94
C THR A 251 -29.26 -2.05 16.04
N THR A 252 -28.20 -2.73 16.50
CA THR A 252 -28.21 -4.20 16.69
C THR A 252 -29.25 -4.64 17.71
N GLY A 253 -29.36 -3.95 18.85
CA GLY A 253 -30.35 -4.23 19.88
C GLY A 253 -31.77 -4.03 19.38
N LEU A 254 -32.02 -2.94 18.66
CA LEU A 254 -33.33 -2.67 18.06
C LEU A 254 -33.72 -3.71 17.02
N VAL A 255 -32.84 -4.01 16.06
CA VAL A 255 -33.12 -4.99 14.99
C VAL A 255 -33.36 -6.38 15.61
N SER A 256 -32.58 -6.75 16.63
CA SER A 256 -32.80 -8.00 17.39
C SER A 256 -34.18 -8.02 18.05
N ALA A 257 -34.58 -6.94 18.74
CA ALA A 257 -35.87 -6.85 19.40
C ALA A 257 -37.05 -6.97 18.41
N VAL A 258 -36.98 -6.25 17.28
CA VAL A 258 -38.02 -6.33 16.23
C VAL A 258 -38.06 -7.73 15.60
N SER A 259 -36.91 -8.37 15.41
CA SER A 259 -36.83 -9.75 14.92
C SER A 259 -37.48 -10.74 15.89
N CYS A 260 -37.26 -10.58 17.20
CA CYS A 260 -37.92 -11.39 18.23
C CYS A 260 -39.45 -11.23 18.22
N LEU A 261 -39.97 -10.03 17.96
CA LEU A 261 -41.41 -9.81 17.83
C LEU A 261 -42.01 -10.57 16.64
N GLU A 262 -41.33 -10.56 15.48
CA GLU A 262 -41.78 -11.32 14.31
C GLU A 262 -41.63 -12.84 14.52
N LEU A 263 -40.64 -13.29 15.29
CA LEU A 263 -40.48 -14.68 15.69
C LEU A 263 -41.67 -15.18 16.52
N ILE A 264 -42.17 -14.38 17.47
CA ILE A 264 -43.36 -14.72 18.27
C ILE A 264 -44.58 -14.87 17.37
N LYS A 265 -44.79 -13.94 16.42
CA LYS A 265 -45.89 -14.01 15.46
C LYS A 265 -45.79 -15.26 14.58
N ALA A 266 -44.58 -15.61 14.15
CA ALA A 266 -44.35 -16.83 13.37
C ALA A 266 -44.69 -18.09 14.18
N ALA A 267 -44.27 -18.17 15.45
CA ALA A 267 -44.55 -19.29 16.33
C ALA A 267 -46.05 -19.48 16.62
N GLN A 268 -46.82 -18.39 16.63
CA GLN A 268 -48.28 -18.42 16.82
C GLN A 268 -49.06 -18.73 15.52
N GLY A 269 -48.39 -18.96 14.39
CA GLY A 269 -49.06 -19.16 13.11
C GLY A 269 -49.78 -17.91 12.59
N ALA A 270 -49.33 -16.71 12.98
CA ALA A 270 -50.01 -15.47 12.63
C ALA A 270 -50.01 -15.24 11.10
N PRO A 271 -51.12 -14.70 10.55
CA PRO A 271 -51.28 -14.52 9.11
C PRO A 271 -50.28 -13.49 8.56
N LEU A 272 -49.97 -13.59 7.27
CA LEU A 272 -49.00 -12.70 6.60
C LEU A 272 -49.34 -11.21 6.78
N SER A 273 -50.63 -10.86 6.81
CA SER A 273 -51.14 -9.50 7.03
C SER A 273 -50.74 -8.89 8.39
N SER A 274 -50.37 -9.70 9.37
CA SER A 274 -49.94 -9.29 10.71
C SER A 274 -48.40 -9.17 10.85
N ARG A 275 -47.66 -9.70 9.87
CA ARG A 275 -46.20 -9.63 9.81
C ARG A 275 -45.74 -8.28 9.28
N ARG A 276 -44.53 -7.87 9.65
CA ARG A 276 -43.96 -6.60 9.18
C ARG A 276 -42.48 -6.77 8.80
N ASN A 277 -42.11 -6.26 7.64
CA ASN A 277 -40.73 -5.88 7.35
C ASN A 277 -40.48 -4.53 8.03
N ALA A 278 -39.32 -4.36 8.65
CA ALA A 278 -38.94 -3.13 9.34
C ALA A 278 -37.75 -2.46 8.65
N PHE A 279 -37.89 -1.18 8.34
CA PHE A 279 -36.83 -0.31 7.83
C PHE A 279 -36.60 0.79 8.86
N VAL A 280 -35.38 0.90 9.37
CA VAL A 280 -35.06 1.84 10.44
C VAL A 280 -33.82 2.65 10.10
N ASN A 281 -33.90 3.96 10.36
CA ASN A 281 -32.74 4.85 10.39
C ASN A 281 -32.78 5.68 11.67
N LEU A 282 -31.96 5.30 12.66
CA LEU A 282 -31.90 5.96 13.96
C LEU A 282 -31.26 7.36 13.94
N ALA A 283 -30.58 7.74 12.85
CA ALA A 283 -30.04 9.10 12.71
C ALA A 283 -31.15 10.13 12.42
N LEU A 284 -32.23 9.71 11.73
CA LEU A 284 -33.39 10.54 11.38
C LEU A 284 -34.65 10.19 12.21
N PRO A 285 -34.47 9.54 13.36
CA PRO A 285 -35.48 8.71 14.03
C PRO A 285 -36.58 8.10 13.14
N PHE A 286 -36.21 7.53 11.99
CA PHE A 286 -37.15 7.02 10.99
C PHE A 286 -37.45 5.54 11.21
N PHE A 287 -38.73 5.19 11.20
CA PHE A 287 -39.23 3.82 11.28
C PHE A 287 -40.32 3.63 10.22
N ALA A 288 -40.15 2.66 9.34
CA ALA A 288 -41.16 2.26 8.38
C ALA A 288 -41.40 0.76 8.46
N PHE A 289 -42.67 0.38 8.45
CA PHE A 289 -43.09 -1.00 8.48
C PHE A 289 -43.96 -1.31 7.26
N THR A 290 -43.60 -2.35 6.52
CA THR A 290 -44.40 -2.80 5.36
C THR A 290 -44.88 -4.22 5.57
N VAL A 291 -46.02 -4.56 4.98
CA VAL A 291 -46.47 -5.97 4.97
C VAL A 291 -45.56 -6.74 4.00
N PRO A 292 -45.06 -7.93 4.37
CA PRO A 292 -44.27 -8.76 3.46
C PRO A 292 -45.11 -9.19 2.25
N MET A 293 -44.46 -9.32 1.10
CA MET A 293 -45.12 -9.80 -0.12
C MET A 293 -45.45 -11.30 0.00
N PRO A 294 -46.58 -11.75 -0.56
CA PRO A 294 -46.88 -13.18 -0.65
C PRO A 294 -45.87 -13.88 -1.55
N ALA A 295 -45.62 -15.16 -1.28
CA ALA A 295 -44.75 -15.99 -2.11
C ALA A 295 -45.32 -16.13 -3.53
N GLU A 296 -44.46 -16.08 -4.55
CA GLU A 296 -44.87 -16.40 -5.92
C GLU A 296 -45.28 -17.88 -6.00
N VAL A 297 -46.49 -18.12 -6.50
CA VAL A 297 -46.97 -19.48 -6.76
C VAL A 297 -46.40 -19.91 -8.12
N ARG A 298 -45.26 -20.60 -8.11
CA ARG A 298 -44.83 -21.37 -9.29
C ARG A 298 -45.71 -22.62 -9.40
N GLY A 299 -46.60 -22.63 -10.40
CA GLY A 299 -47.44 -23.79 -10.69
C GLY A 299 -46.59 -25.00 -11.06
N GLY A 300 -46.47 -25.97 -10.15
CA GLY A 300 -45.70 -27.19 -10.42
C GLY A 300 -45.37 -28.09 -9.22
N LEU A 301 -45.65 -27.68 -7.99
CA LEU A 301 -45.46 -28.54 -6.81
C LEU A 301 -46.74 -28.57 -5.97
N GLY A 302 -47.70 -29.35 -6.46
CA GLY A 302 -48.83 -29.88 -5.71
C GLY A 302 -48.77 -31.40 -5.73
#